data_AF-A0AAV4NDC5-F1
#
_entry.id   AF-A0AAV4NDC5-F1
#
_cell.length_a   1.000
_cell.length_b   1.000
_cell.length_c   1.000
_cell.angle_alpha   90.00
_cell.angle_beta   90.00
_cell.angle_gamma   90.00
#
_symmetry.space_group_name_H-M   'P 1'
#
loop_
_entity.id
_entity.type
_entity.pdbx_description
1 polymer ?
#
loop_
_entity_poly.entity_id
_entity_poly.type
_entity_poly.pdbx_seq_one_letter_code
_entity_poly.pdbx_strand_id
1 'polypeptide(L)'
;MEFSYYIKYENEYFKAPVYYHGDDAVNKFISMLQEDTIKIEAFIKEKEENIDKLPKNLRSTKNLKSVFKETAKHFPEDKLDLITRKGVYPYDYMDCEEKYKETELPPKEAFYNRLNECDISDEDYKHAQNVWKSFNINNLREYSELYVKTDVLILADIFEKFRDVCLKTYKLDPARYFTAPGLSWNAMLKKTRVKLDLIHDIDMVVMIEKGVRGGML
;
A
#
# COMPACT_ATOMS: atom_id res chain seq x y z
N MET A 1 -13.38 -22.10 -31.38
CA MET A 1 -13.74 -21.60 -30.02
C MET A 1 -13.56 -20.09 -30.02
N GLU A 2 -14.33 -19.30 -29.24
CA GLU A 2 -14.30 -17.83 -29.30
C GLU A 2 -14.04 -17.20 -27.94
N PHE A 3 -13.34 -16.06 -27.91
CA PHE A 3 -13.25 -15.23 -26.71
C PHE A 3 -13.28 -13.74 -27.03
N SER A 4 -13.73 -12.96 -26.06
CA SER A 4 -13.59 -11.52 -26.06
C SER A 4 -13.22 -11.01 -24.67
N TYR A 5 -12.25 -10.12 -24.56
CA TYR A 5 -11.93 -9.47 -23.29
C TYR A 5 -11.35 -8.06 -23.49
N TYR A 6 -11.43 -7.25 -22.43
CA TYR A 6 -10.87 -5.90 -22.39
C TYR A 6 -10.34 -5.63 -20.99
N ILE A 7 -9.42 -4.66 -20.87
CA ILE A 7 -8.82 -4.26 -19.60
C ILE A 7 -9.12 -2.77 -19.39
N LYS A 8 -9.71 -2.41 -18.24
CA LYS A 8 -9.97 -1.02 -17.84
C LYS A 8 -9.31 -0.68 -16.53
N TYR A 9 -8.82 0.54 -16.43
CA TYR A 9 -8.32 1.15 -15.20
C TYR A 9 -8.95 2.55 -15.05
N GLU A 10 -9.51 2.86 -13.87
CA GLU A 10 -10.16 4.16 -13.59
C GLU A 10 -11.19 4.64 -14.65
N ASN A 11 -11.93 3.69 -15.24
CA ASN A 11 -12.88 3.88 -16.35
C ASN A 11 -12.27 4.18 -17.73
N GLU A 12 -10.95 4.22 -17.87
CA GLU A 12 -10.26 4.29 -19.16
C GLU A 12 -9.88 2.88 -19.65
N TYR A 13 -9.86 2.69 -20.98
CA TYR A 13 -9.40 1.44 -21.57
C TYR A 13 -7.88 1.39 -21.50
N PHE A 14 -7.35 0.47 -20.69
CA PHE A 14 -5.93 0.13 -20.70
C PHE A 14 -5.55 -0.63 -21.98
N LYS A 15 -6.52 -1.40 -22.52
CA LYS A 15 -6.42 -2.10 -23.79
C LYS A 15 -7.75 -2.06 -24.52
N ALA A 16 -7.72 -1.84 -25.84
CA ALA A 16 -8.90 -1.93 -26.68
C ALA A 16 -9.53 -3.34 -26.60
N PRO A 17 -10.86 -3.47 -26.71
CA PRO A 17 -11.52 -4.77 -26.70
C PRO A 17 -10.97 -5.69 -27.80
N VAL A 18 -10.62 -6.91 -27.42
CA VAL A 18 -10.17 -7.95 -28.35
C VAL A 18 -11.30 -8.93 -28.57
N TYR A 19 -11.50 -9.32 -29.83
CA TYR A 19 -12.37 -10.42 -30.24
C TYR A 19 -11.56 -11.41 -31.07
N TYR A 20 -11.61 -12.70 -30.75
CA TYR A 20 -10.86 -13.73 -31.44
C TYR A 20 -11.69 -15.00 -31.66
N HIS A 21 -11.59 -15.55 -32.87
CA HIS A 21 -12.19 -16.82 -33.28
C HIS A 21 -11.10 -17.71 -33.88
N GLY A 22 -10.91 -18.90 -33.30
CA GLY A 22 -9.94 -19.90 -33.78
C GLY A 22 -9.99 -21.19 -32.97
N ASP A 23 -9.39 -22.26 -33.50
CA ASP A 23 -9.30 -23.54 -32.77
C ASP A 23 -8.22 -23.51 -31.68
N ASP A 24 -7.25 -22.61 -31.81
CA ASP A 24 -6.19 -22.30 -30.84
C ASP A 24 -6.57 -21.18 -29.85
N ALA A 25 -7.85 -20.77 -29.81
CA ALA A 25 -8.34 -19.64 -29.01
C ALA A 25 -7.92 -19.69 -27.53
N VAL A 26 -7.81 -20.88 -26.93
CA VAL A 26 -7.36 -21.04 -25.53
C VAL A 26 -5.87 -20.67 -25.39
N ASN A 27 -5.01 -21.21 -26.26
CA ASN A 27 -3.58 -20.93 -26.23
C ASN A 27 -3.32 -19.45 -26.53
N LYS A 28 -4.07 -18.89 -27.48
CA LYS A 28 -4.00 -17.47 -27.83
C LYS A 28 -4.45 -16.58 -26.68
N PHE A 29 -5.51 -16.95 -25.96
CA PHE A 29 -5.97 -16.21 -24.79
C PHE A 29 -4.93 -16.23 -23.67
N ILE A 30 -4.33 -17.39 -23.39
CA ILE A 30 -3.30 -17.52 -22.33
C ILE A 30 -2.05 -16.70 -22.66
N SER A 31 -1.56 -16.72 -23.91
CA SER A 31 -0.39 -15.92 -24.29
C SER A 31 -0.66 -14.43 -24.16
N MET A 32 -1.88 -14.00 -24.52
CA MET A 32 -2.29 -12.60 -24.40
C MET A 32 -2.43 -12.15 -22.93
N LEU A 33 -2.90 -13.02 -22.04
CA LEU A 33 -2.92 -12.74 -20.60
C LEU A 33 -1.50 -12.57 -20.05
N GLN A 34 -0.55 -13.43 -20.43
CA GLN A 34 0.84 -13.32 -19.98
C GLN A 34 1.49 -12.00 -20.41
N GLU A 35 1.30 -11.60 -21.67
CA GLU A 35 1.80 -10.31 -22.17
C GLU A 35 1.17 -9.10 -21.45
N ASP A 36 -0.14 -9.18 -21.16
CA ASP A 36 -0.85 -8.09 -20.47
C ASP A 36 -0.44 -8.00 -19.00
N THR A 37 -0.21 -9.14 -18.32
CA THR A 37 0.30 -9.18 -16.94
C THR A 37 1.64 -8.47 -16.82
N ILE A 38 2.59 -8.76 -17.72
CA ILE A 38 3.91 -8.11 -17.72
C ILE A 38 3.77 -6.58 -17.88
N LYS A 39 2.87 -6.11 -18.75
CA LYS A 39 2.62 -4.67 -18.95
C LYS A 39 1.98 -4.01 -17.74
N ILE A 40 1.06 -4.70 -17.07
CA ILE A 40 0.40 -4.20 -15.86
C ILE A 40 1.39 -4.14 -14.71
N GLU A 41 2.23 -5.17 -14.53
CA GLU A 41 3.28 -5.18 -13.50
C GLU A 41 4.29 -4.05 -13.72
N ALA A 42 4.71 -3.81 -14.97
CA ALA A 42 5.58 -2.69 -15.31
C ALA A 42 4.93 -1.33 -14.99
N PHE A 43 3.64 -1.16 -15.30
CA PHE A 43 2.87 0.05 -14.99
C PHE A 43 2.70 0.27 -13.49
N ILE A 44 2.43 -0.79 -12.72
CA ILE A 44 2.33 -0.74 -11.25
C ILE A 44 3.69 -0.34 -10.66
N LYS A 45 4.77 -0.95 -11.13
CA LYS A 45 6.13 -0.63 -10.68
C LYS A 45 6.52 0.81 -10.98
N GLU A 46 6.18 1.33 -12.16
CA GLU A 46 6.38 2.75 -12.51
C GLU A 46 5.58 3.68 -11.57
N LYS A 47 4.36 3.30 -11.20
CA LYS A 47 3.52 4.05 -10.25
C LYS A 47 4.07 3.98 -8.82
N GLU A 48 4.56 2.82 -8.38
CA GLU A 48 5.18 2.63 -7.06
C GLU A 48 6.50 3.41 -6.93
N GLU A 49 7.35 3.39 -7.96
CA GLU A 49 8.57 4.23 -8.02
C GLU A 49 8.25 5.74 -8.03
N ASN A 50 7.04 6.13 -8.48
CA ASN A 50 6.54 7.51 -8.40
C ASN A 50 5.95 7.87 -7.03
N ILE A 51 5.54 6.90 -6.19
CA ILE A 51 5.09 7.15 -4.82
C ILE A 51 6.26 7.61 -3.94
N ASP A 52 7.44 7.00 -4.10
CA ASP A 52 8.67 7.44 -3.43
C ASP A 52 9.21 8.79 -3.98
N LYS A 53 8.77 9.19 -5.19
CA LYS A 53 9.10 10.45 -5.86
C LYS A 53 7.93 11.44 -5.89
N LEU A 54 7.08 11.45 -4.87
CA LEU A 54 6.11 12.54 -4.66
C LEU A 54 6.82 13.89 -4.89
N PRO A 55 6.38 14.72 -5.86
CA PRO A 55 7.16 15.85 -6.32
C PRO A 55 7.44 16.79 -5.16
N LYS A 56 8.68 17.31 -5.06
CA LYS A 56 9.14 18.26 -4.03
C LYS A 56 8.17 19.43 -3.79
N ASN A 57 7.33 19.72 -4.79
CA ASN A 57 6.29 20.74 -4.81
C ASN A 57 5.12 20.47 -3.83
N LEU A 58 4.90 19.21 -3.41
CA LEU A 58 3.96 18.86 -2.33
C LEU A 58 4.58 19.01 -0.93
N ARG A 59 5.91 19.15 -0.81
CA ARG A 59 6.64 19.37 0.47
C ARG A 59 6.74 20.84 0.87
N SER A 60 5.77 21.66 0.46
CA SER A 60 5.52 22.91 1.17
C SER A 60 4.87 22.53 2.51
N THR A 61 5.42 23.01 3.64
CA THR A 61 4.88 22.75 4.99
C THR A 61 3.37 23.05 5.10
N LYS A 62 2.89 24.05 4.35
CA LYS A 62 1.45 24.35 4.21
C LYS A 62 0.62 23.24 3.57
N ASN A 63 1.17 22.52 2.59
CA ASN A 63 0.49 21.40 1.93
C ASN A 63 0.46 20.17 2.85
N LEU A 64 1.57 19.87 3.55
CA LEU A 64 1.64 18.72 4.46
C LEU A 64 0.60 18.78 5.56
N LYS A 65 0.36 19.96 6.15
CA LYS A 65 -0.67 20.15 7.19
C LYS A 65 -2.08 19.82 6.70
N SER A 66 -2.40 20.17 5.45
CA SER A 66 -3.70 19.87 4.84
C SER A 66 -3.87 18.38 4.52
N VAL A 67 -2.75 17.72 4.23
CA VAL A 67 -2.66 16.32 3.82
C VAL A 67 -2.63 15.40 5.06
N PHE A 68 -1.93 15.76 6.11
CA PHE A 68 -1.75 14.98 7.34
C PHE A 68 -2.39 15.69 8.53
N LYS A 69 -3.73 15.75 8.52
CA LYS A 69 -4.51 16.56 9.47
C LYS A 69 -4.37 16.03 10.89
N GLU A 70 -4.41 14.71 11.08
CA GLU A 70 -4.28 14.09 12.39
C GLU A 70 -2.86 14.23 12.91
N THR A 71 -1.86 13.93 12.07
CA THR A 71 -0.44 14.11 12.42
C THR A 71 -0.14 15.57 12.81
N ALA A 72 -0.68 16.54 12.07
CA ALA A 72 -0.47 17.96 12.33
C ALA A 72 -1.11 18.49 13.62
N LYS A 73 -2.02 17.73 14.27
CA LYS A 73 -2.53 18.08 15.60
C LYS A 73 -1.52 17.77 16.72
N HIS A 74 -0.62 16.82 16.47
CA HIS A 74 0.30 16.29 17.50
C HIS A 74 1.74 16.79 17.35
N PHE A 75 2.07 17.44 16.24
CA PHE A 75 3.42 17.89 15.94
C PHE A 75 3.44 19.32 15.40
N PRO A 76 4.48 20.10 15.72
CA PRO A 76 4.61 21.46 15.22
C PRO A 76 4.92 21.47 13.71
N GLU A 77 4.49 22.52 13.03
CA GLU A 77 4.48 22.61 11.56
C GLU A 77 5.87 22.52 10.93
N ASP A 78 6.90 23.00 11.63
CA ASP A 78 8.30 22.94 11.22
C ASP A 78 8.91 21.53 11.31
N LYS A 79 8.25 20.60 12.03
CA LYS A 79 8.69 19.21 12.16
C LYS A 79 7.89 18.23 11.29
N LEU A 80 6.82 18.68 10.63
CA LEU A 80 5.95 17.81 9.83
C LEU A 80 6.68 17.14 8.67
N ASP A 81 7.59 17.86 7.99
CA ASP A 81 8.38 17.28 6.90
C ASP A 81 9.28 16.13 7.38
N LEU A 82 9.79 16.21 8.61
CA LEU A 82 10.62 15.15 9.18
C LEU A 82 9.81 13.89 9.49
N ILE A 83 8.64 14.04 10.10
CA ILE A 83 7.86 12.88 10.57
C ILE A 83 6.99 12.26 9.49
N THR A 84 6.65 12.99 8.41
CA THR A 84 5.82 12.45 7.31
C THR A 84 6.63 11.63 6.31
N ARG A 85 7.96 11.64 6.41
CA ARG A 85 8.83 10.69 5.71
C ARG A 85 8.75 9.32 6.39
N LYS A 86 8.95 8.26 5.61
CA LYS A 86 9.09 6.89 6.12
C LYS A 86 10.08 6.85 7.28
N GLY A 87 9.59 6.44 8.45
CA GLY A 87 10.39 6.30 9.66
C GLY A 87 11.45 5.20 9.50
N VAL A 88 12.55 5.37 10.22
CA VAL A 88 13.70 4.46 10.20
C VAL A 88 13.88 3.89 11.60
N TYR A 89 13.89 2.56 11.75
CA TYR A 89 13.92 1.93 13.06
C TYR A 89 14.79 0.67 13.08
N PRO A 90 15.63 0.46 14.10
CA PRO A 90 16.54 -0.68 14.17
C PRO A 90 15.83 -1.88 14.85
N TYR A 91 14.92 -2.55 14.11
CA TYR A 91 14.08 -3.61 14.68
C TYR A 91 14.87 -4.75 15.29
N ASP A 92 15.85 -5.28 14.56
CA ASP A 92 16.66 -6.41 15.01
C ASP A 92 17.57 -6.04 16.18
N TYR A 93 17.91 -4.76 16.31
CA TYR A 93 18.65 -4.26 17.45
C TYR A 93 17.78 -4.20 18.70
N MET A 94 16.50 -3.83 18.60
CA MET A 94 15.62 -3.64 19.76
C MET A 94 15.07 -4.97 20.30
N ASP A 95 15.96 -5.83 20.80
CA ASP A 95 15.69 -7.21 21.23
C ASP A 95 15.48 -7.38 22.76
N CYS A 96 15.79 -6.36 23.57
CA CYS A 96 15.61 -6.39 25.02
C CYS A 96 15.21 -5.02 25.59
N GLU A 97 14.66 -5.03 26.81
CA GLU A 97 14.16 -3.81 27.46
C GLU A 97 15.29 -2.88 27.90
N GLU A 98 16.47 -3.42 28.20
CA GLU A 98 17.64 -2.65 28.63
C GLU A 98 18.06 -1.62 27.57
N LYS A 99 17.92 -1.97 26.27
CA LYS A 99 18.26 -1.09 25.15
C LYS A 99 17.46 0.20 25.15
N TYR A 100 16.23 0.21 25.65
CA TYR A 100 15.44 1.44 25.78
C TYR A 100 16.12 2.52 26.65
N LYS A 101 17.03 2.13 27.54
CA LYS A 101 17.78 3.05 28.43
C LYS A 101 19.01 3.63 27.76
N GLU A 102 19.44 3.10 26.62
CA GLU A 102 20.60 3.62 25.89
C GLU A 102 20.34 5.04 25.42
N THR A 103 21.32 5.91 25.61
CA THR A 103 21.20 7.36 25.42
C THR A 103 21.73 7.83 24.07
N GLU A 104 22.11 6.90 23.20
CA GLU A 104 22.68 7.18 21.90
C GLU A 104 21.90 6.45 20.81
N LEU A 105 21.88 7.04 19.61
CA LEU A 105 21.33 6.37 18.45
C LEU A 105 22.26 5.18 18.09
N PRO A 106 21.73 3.97 17.85
CA PRO A 106 22.53 2.81 17.47
C PRO A 106 23.37 3.09 16.24
N PRO A 107 24.53 2.41 16.10
CA PRO A 107 25.37 2.55 14.93
C PRO A 107 24.64 2.09 13.66
N LYS A 108 25.09 2.53 12.48
CA LYS A 108 24.40 2.28 11.20
C LYS A 108 24.19 0.79 10.94
N GLU A 109 25.17 -0.02 11.31
CA GLU A 109 25.18 -1.49 11.16
C GLU A 109 24.06 -2.16 11.96
N ALA A 110 23.58 -1.53 13.05
CA ALA A 110 22.47 -2.02 13.85
C ALA A 110 21.09 -1.85 13.18
N PHE A 111 21.01 -1.14 12.05
CA PHE A 111 19.79 -0.98 11.26
C PHE A 111 19.68 -1.98 10.10
N TYR A 112 20.56 -2.99 10.05
CA TYR A 112 20.47 -4.07 9.05
C TYR A 112 19.10 -4.74 9.12
N ASN A 113 18.47 -4.94 7.95
CA ASN A 113 17.17 -5.56 7.85
C ASN A 113 17.31 -7.03 7.43
N ARG A 114 17.16 -7.97 8.37
CA ARG A 114 17.25 -9.41 8.10
C ARG A 114 16.17 -9.94 7.15
N LEU A 115 15.00 -9.31 7.08
CA LEU A 115 13.91 -9.77 6.19
C LEU A 115 14.26 -9.57 4.71
N ASN A 116 14.99 -8.50 4.41
CA ASN A 116 15.40 -8.13 3.05
C ASN A 116 16.90 -8.36 2.80
N GLU A 117 17.63 -8.85 3.82
CA GLU A 117 19.09 -9.01 3.85
C GLU A 117 19.88 -7.77 3.38
N CYS A 118 19.38 -6.57 3.70
CA CYS A 118 19.94 -5.31 3.21
C CYS A 118 20.32 -4.36 4.34
N ASP A 119 21.44 -3.65 4.16
CA ASP A 119 21.83 -2.51 4.98
C ASP A 119 20.92 -1.30 4.76
N ILE A 120 20.85 -0.45 5.76
CA ILE A 120 20.23 0.87 5.63
C ILE A 120 21.05 1.78 4.70
N SER A 121 20.35 2.61 3.90
CA SER A 121 21.00 3.66 3.10
C SER A 121 21.65 4.75 3.97
N ASP A 122 22.65 5.44 3.44
CA ASP A 122 23.24 6.59 4.13
C ASP A 122 22.23 7.72 4.32
N GLU A 123 21.33 7.91 3.35
CA GLU A 123 20.27 8.92 3.39
C GLU A 123 19.23 8.65 4.48
N ASP A 124 18.89 7.39 4.73
CA ASP A 124 17.95 6.98 5.78
C ASP A 124 18.60 7.02 7.16
N TYR A 125 19.87 6.61 7.29
CA TYR A 125 20.58 6.74 8.56
C TYR A 125 20.79 8.22 8.95
N LYS A 126 21.16 9.08 7.98
CA LYS A 126 21.23 10.53 8.19
C LYS A 126 19.87 11.12 8.57
N HIS A 127 18.78 10.56 8.05
CA HIS A 127 17.43 10.96 8.46
C HIS A 127 17.15 10.60 9.92
N ALA A 128 17.47 9.38 10.36
CA ALA A 128 17.35 8.97 11.76
C ALA A 128 18.15 9.89 12.70
N GLN A 129 19.39 10.22 12.33
CA GLN A 129 20.22 11.19 13.07
C GLN A 129 19.58 12.58 13.14
N ASN A 130 18.99 13.05 12.04
CA ASN A 130 18.29 14.33 12.01
C ASN A 130 17.04 14.33 12.88
N VAL A 131 16.27 13.23 12.90
CA VAL A 131 15.10 13.06 13.77
C VAL A 131 15.54 13.07 15.23
N TRP A 132 16.55 12.27 15.59
CA TRP A 132 17.13 12.20 16.94
C TRP A 132 17.49 13.58 17.48
N LYS A 133 18.25 14.36 16.69
CA LYS A 133 18.65 15.71 17.06
C LYS A 133 17.48 16.68 17.07
N SER A 134 16.59 16.63 16.08
CA SER A 134 15.50 17.59 15.92
C SER A 134 14.44 17.50 17.01
N PHE A 135 14.26 16.32 17.60
CA PHE A 135 13.30 16.07 18.68
C PHE A 135 13.96 16.03 20.07
N ASN A 136 15.26 16.33 20.17
CA ASN A 136 16.04 16.29 21.42
C ASN A 136 15.86 14.97 22.18
N ILE A 137 15.98 13.86 21.45
CA ILE A 137 15.75 12.52 21.98
C ILE A 137 16.91 12.14 22.91
N ASN A 138 16.58 11.69 24.12
CA ASN A 138 17.58 11.41 25.15
C ASN A 138 17.90 9.94 25.29
N ASN A 139 17.03 9.06 24.80
CA ASN A 139 17.21 7.62 24.89
C ASN A 139 16.37 6.88 23.82
N LEU A 140 16.65 5.59 23.65
CA LEU A 140 15.94 4.78 22.66
C LEU A 140 14.46 4.61 22.98
N ARG A 141 14.03 4.68 24.25
CA ARG A 141 12.60 4.69 24.59
C ARG A 141 11.86 5.85 23.93
N GLU A 142 12.37 7.06 24.08
CA GLU A 142 11.80 8.27 23.47
C GLU A 142 11.80 8.17 21.93
N TYR A 143 12.84 7.56 21.35
CA TYR A 143 12.90 7.28 19.91
C TYR A 143 11.80 6.32 19.46
N SER A 144 11.60 5.23 20.18
CA SER A 144 10.55 4.24 19.89
C SER A 144 9.15 4.79 20.07
N GLU A 145 8.92 5.55 21.13
CA GLU A 145 7.63 6.22 21.37
C GLU A 145 7.32 7.22 20.25
N LEU A 146 8.31 7.99 19.79
CA LEU A 146 8.16 8.88 18.65
C LEU A 146 7.85 8.09 17.37
N TYR A 147 8.64 7.05 17.07
CA TYR A 147 8.46 6.21 15.88
C TYR A 147 7.05 5.61 15.82
N VAL A 148 6.62 4.92 16.88
CA VAL A 148 5.30 4.29 16.94
C VAL A 148 4.19 5.33 16.84
N LYS A 149 4.32 6.46 17.54
CA LYS A 149 3.35 7.56 17.45
C LYS A 149 3.23 8.10 16.03
N THR A 150 4.34 8.29 15.32
CA THR A 150 4.32 8.76 13.93
C THR A 150 3.68 7.75 13.00
N ASP A 151 3.99 6.46 13.14
CA ASP A 151 3.45 5.38 12.30
C ASP A 151 1.92 5.31 12.43
N VAL A 152 1.41 5.34 13.67
CA VAL A 152 -0.03 5.33 13.95
C VAL A 152 -0.74 6.56 13.38
N LEU A 153 -0.17 7.76 13.55
CA LEU A 153 -0.81 9.00 13.09
C LEU A 153 -0.84 9.11 11.56
N ILE A 154 0.25 8.70 10.89
CA ILE A 154 0.31 8.65 9.43
C ILE A 154 -0.68 7.64 8.89
N LEU A 155 -0.78 6.46 9.52
CA LEU A 155 -1.76 5.44 9.14
C LEU A 155 -3.19 5.95 9.32
N ALA A 156 -3.48 6.68 10.40
CA ALA A 156 -4.78 7.32 10.61
C ALA A 156 -5.10 8.33 9.50
N ASP A 157 -4.16 9.21 9.13
CA ASP A 157 -4.32 10.17 8.03
C ASP A 157 -4.57 9.48 6.67
N ILE A 158 -3.87 8.37 6.41
CA ILE A 158 -4.07 7.56 5.19
C ILE A 158 -5.46 6.92 5.22
N PHE A 159 -5.87 6.35 6.36
CA PHE A 159 -7.15 5.68 6.48
C PHE A 159 -8.34 6.63 6.37
N GLU A 160 -8.26 7.83 6.94
CA GLU A 160 -9.30 8.86 6.79
C GLU A 160 -9.44 9.31 5.33
N LYS A 161 -8.34 9.47 4.59
CA LYS A 161 -8.41 9.73 3.13
C LYS A 161 -9.01 8.57 2.37
N PHE A 162 -8.63 7.33 2.70
CA PHE A 162 -9.21 6.15 2.08
C PHE A 162 -10.73 6.10 2.31
N ARG A 163 -11.17 6.42 3.53
CA ARG A 163 -12.58 6.55 3.90
C ARG A 163 -13.30 7.62 3.08
N ASP A 164 -12.74 8.80 2.95
CA ASP A 164 -13.29 9.88 2.12
C ASP A 164 -13.46 9.44 0.66
N VAL A 165 -12.45 8.77 0.09
CA VAL A 165 -12.48 8.25 -1.29
C VAL A 165 -13.57 7.19 -1.45
N CYS A 166 -13.65 6.22 -0.55
CA CYS A 166 -14.66 5.16 -0.62
C CYS A 166 -16.09 5.70 -0.45
N LEU A 167 -16.29 6.64 0.48
CA LEU A 167 -17.58 7.32 0.66
C LEU A 167 -17.96 8.14 -0.58
N LYS A 168 -17.00 8.84 -1.20
CA LYS A 168 -17.26 9.60 -2.43
C LYS A 168 -17.61 8.69 -3.61
N THR A 169 -16.82 7.63 -3.83
CA THR A 169 -16.88 6.77 -5.02
C THR A 169 -17.94 5.68 -4.92
N TYR A 170 -18.00 4.95 -3.81
CA TYR A 170 -18.88 3.79 -3.64
C TYR A 170 -20.07 4.07 -2.72
N LYS A 171 -20.07 5.20 -2.00
CA LYS A 171 -21.04 5.49 -0.94
C LYS A 171 -21.04 4.38 0.11
N LEU A 172 -19.86 3.81 0.38
CA LEU A 172 -19.62 2.76 1.37
C LEU A 172 -18.50 3.23 2.28
N ASP A 173 -18.65 2.97 3.57
CA ASP A 173 -17.66 3.35 4.58
C ASP A 173 -16.74 2.15 4.85
N PRO A 174 -15.43 2.20 4.54
CA PRO A 174 -14.50 1.11 4.78
C PRO A 174 -14.42 0.70 6.24
N ALA A 175 -14.70 1.59 7.19
CA ALA A 175 -14.73 1.28 8.63
C ALA A 175 -15.87 0.32 9.03
N ARG A 176 -16.80 0.02 8.11
CA ARG A 176 -17.88 -0.96 8.30
C ARG A 176 -17.52 -2.37 7.82
N TYR A 177 -16.29 -2.57 7.37
CA TYR A 177 -15.82 -3.83 6.80
C TYR A 177 -14.58 -4.30 7.55
N PHE A 178 -14.49 -5.61 7.77
CA PHE A 178 -13.31 -6.22 8.38
C PHE A 178 -12.11 -6.25 7.43
N THR A 179 -12.35 -6.34 6.11
CA THR A 179 -11.28 -6.50 5.11
C THR A 179 -11.59 -5.73 3.82
N ALA A 180 -10.53 -5.35 3.10
CA ALA A 180 -10.66 -4.68 1.80
C ALA A 180 -11.40 -5.53 0.74
N PRO A 181 -11.22 -6.86 0.63
CA PRO A 181 -12.02 -7.68 -0.28
C PRO A 181 -13.52 -7.62 0.02
N GLY A 182 -13.94 -7.61 1.30
CA GLY A 182 -15.35 -7.47 1.68
C GLY A 182 -15.95 -6.14 1.25
N LEU A 183 -15.19 -5.05 1.40
CA LEU A 183 -15.56 -3.74 0.86
C LEU A 183 -15.69 -3.77 -0.67
N SER A 184 -14.67 -4.30 -1.36
CA SER A 184 -14.65 -4.39 -2.83
C SER A 184 -15.80 -5.22 -3.38
N TRP A 185 -16.14 -6.32 -2.71
CA TRP A 185 -17.29 -7.16 -3.05
C TRP A 185 -18.60 -6.38 -2.98
N ASN A 186 -18.87 -5.72 -1.85
CA ASN A 186 -20.08 -4.92 -1.72
C ASN A 186 -20.10 -3.69 -2.65
N ALA A 187 -18.93 -3.08 -2.92
CA ALA A 187 -18.81 -2.02 -3.90
C ALA A 187 -19.15 -2.52 -5.32
N MET A 188 -18.66 -3.70 -5.69
CA MET A 188 -18.96 -4.36 -6.96
C MET A 188 -20.45 -4.68 -7.08
N LEU A 189 -21.05 -5.33 -6.09
CA LEU A 189 -22.50 -5.63 -6.08
C LEU A 189 -23.35 -4.36 -6.20
N LYS A 190 -22.99 -3.31 -5.48
CA LYS A 190 -23.71 -2.03 -5.52
C LYS A 190 -23.60 -1.35 -6.88
N LYS A 191 -22.44 -1.45 -7.54
CA LYS A 191 -22.19 -0.83 -8.85
C LYS A 191 -22.86 -1.60 -9.99
N THR A 192 -22.79 -2.93 -9.98
CA THR A 192 -23.38 -3.78 -11.03
C THR A 192 -24.88 -4.00 -10.83
N ARG A 193 -25.37 -3.89 -9.59
CA ARG A 193 -26.75 -4.24 -9.19
C ARG A 193 -27.13 -5.68 -9.56
N VAL A 194 -26.14 -6.54 -9.73
CA VAL A 194 -26.35 -7.95 -10.03
C VAL A 194 -27.04 -8.60 -8.83
N LYS A 195 -28.06 -9.42 -9.10
CA LYS A 195 -28.63 -10.31 -8.09
C LYS A 195 -27.90 -11.64 -8.21
N LEU A 196 -27.25 -12.06 -7.13
CA LEU A 196 -26.59 -13.35 -7.09
C LEU A 196 -27.63 -14.43 -6.85
N ASP A 197 -27.67 -15.42 -7.71
CA ASP A 197 -28.44 -16.64 -7.50
C ASP A 197 -27.61 -17.66 -6.74
N LEU A 198 -28.29 -18.51 -5.96
CA LEU A 198 -27.65 -19.63 -5.29
C LEU A 198 -27.27 -20.68 -6.34
N ILE A 199 -26.07 -21.25 -6.19
CA ILE A 199 -25.65 -22.37 -7.02
C ILE A 199 -26.40 -23.61 -6.55
N HIS A 200 -27.30 -24.13 -7.39
CA HIS A 200 -28.11 -25.31 -7.09
C HIS A 200 -27.56 -26.59 -7.71
N ASP A 201 -26.68 -26.46 -8.72
CA ASP A 201 -26.13 -27.58 -9.49
C ASP A 201 -24.69 -27.90 -9.02
N ILE A 202 -24.46 -29.17 -8.70
CA ILE A 202 -23.14 -29.67 -8.30
C ILE A 202 -22.11 -29.54 -9.41
N ASP A 203 -22.51 -29.65 -10.68
CA ASP A 203 -21.58 -29.53 -11.81
C ASP A 203 -21.07 -28.09 -11.96
N MET A 204 -21.91 -27.09 -11.63
CA MET A 204 -21.49 -25.68 -11.59
C MET A 204 -20.49 -25.42 -10.46
N VAL A 205 -20.69 -26.04 -9.28
CA VAL A 205 -19.72 -25.94 -8.17
C VAL A 205 -18.38 -26.54 -8.60
N VAL A 206 -18.40 -27.76 -9.14
CA VAL A 206 -17.20 -28.48 -9.60
C VAL A 206 -16.49 -27.72 -10.72
N MET A 207 -17.23 -27.08 -11.64
CA MET A 207 -16.66 -26.22 -12.68
C MET A 207 -15.89 -25.05 -12.07
N ILE A 208 -16.47 -24.34 -11.10
CA ILE A 208 -15.85 -23.19 -10.43
C ILE A 208 -14.59 -23.64 -9.68
N GLU A 209 -14.70 -24.69 -8.86
CA GLU A 209 -13.56 -25.22 -8.09
C GLU A 209 -12.40 -25.64 -8.99
N LYS A 210 -12.69 -26.35 -10.09
CA LYS A 210 -11.69 -26.72 -11.10
C LYS A 210 -11.10 -25.52 -11.83
N GLY A 211 -11.79 -24.39 -11.85
CA GLY A 211 -11.34 -23.12 -12.44
C GLY A 211 -10.53 -22.25 -11.48
N VAL A 212 -10.58 -22.50 -10.16
CA VAL A 212 -9.76 -21.75 -9.19
C VAL A 212 -8.29 -22.05 -9.45
N ARG A 213 -7.52 -21.01 -9.73
CA ARG A 213 -6.06 -21.03 -9.79
C ARG A 213 -5.55 -20.03 -8.76
N GLY A 214 -4.65 -20.46 -7.89
CA GLY A 214 -3.97 -19.59 -6.92
C GLY A 214 -2.75 -18.91 -7.52
N GLY A 215 -2.09 -18.07 -6.72
CA GLY A 215 -0.74 -17.62 -7.04
C GLY A 215 0.23 -18.79 -6.95
N MET A 216 1.15 -18.91 -7.90
CA MET A 216 2.34 -19.75 -7.69
C MET A 216 3.13 -19.11 -6.55
N LEU A 217 3.28 -19.84 -5.44
CA LEU A 217 4.14 -19.43 -4.33
C LEU A 217 5.59 -19.77 -4.65
#